data_AF-A0A1I7ME73-F1
#
_entry.id   AF-A0A1I7ME73-F1
#
_cell.length_a   1.000
_cell.length_b   1.000
_cell.length_c   1.000
_cell.angle_alpha   90.00
_cell.angle_beta   90.00
_cell.angle_gamma   90.00
#
_symmetry.space_group_name_H-M   'P 1'
#
loop_
_entity.id
_entity.type
_entity.pdbx_description
1 polymer ?
#
loop_
_entity_poly.entity_id
_entity_poly.type
_entity_poly.pdbx_seq_one_letter_code
_entity_poly.pdbx_strand_id
1 'polypeptide(L)'
;MTKKTPLARTLAGLGASALMASTLAVGFGVSAQPAAADRACSGTLSKTVVNDDLYVPAGKSCTLNYVTVKGDVKVARGATLQTAGGRVTGNIQAERQRLIRMTATTVGGDLQVKYGGTVTTARVTLGGDAQFTEMSGTASMSWGRIGGNYQAEKSPAKRVLIRAARVDGDIQVKEYGIAAVGRNTVGGNVQIEKNRSSLYVEGNRIDGALQCKENRYVPKGGNNIASSKEGQCRRL
;
A
#
# COMPACT_ATOMS: atom_id res chain seq x y z
N MET A 1 22.91 1.58 -56.96
CA MET A 1 24.02 2.43 -56.45
C MET A 1 24.18 2.11 -54.96
N THR A 2 24.99 1.10 -54.65
CA THR A 2 26.37 1.22 -54.10
C THR A 2 26.36 1.60 -52.61
N LYS A 3 26.37 0.61 -51.70
CA LYS A 3 27.56 -0.06 -51.11
C LYS A 3 28.25 0.79 -50.02
N LYS A 4 28.22 0.33 -48.75
CA LYS A 4 29.39 -0.18 -47.99
C LYS A 4 29.06 -0.39 -46.49
N THR A 5 28.79 -1.65 -46.14
CA THR A 5 29.53 -2.59 -45.24
C THR A 5 30.26 -2.06 -43.97
N PRO A 6 30.26 -2.84 -42.85
CA PRO A 6 30.65 -2.41 -41.50
C PRO A 6 32.13 -2.68 -41.16
N LEU A 7 32.60 -2.15 -40.03
CA LEU A 7 33.91 -2.46 -39.45
C LEU A 7 33.77 -3.32 -38.18
N ALA A 8 34.00 -4.62 -38.36
CA ALA A 8 34.46 -5.52 -37.32
C ALA A 8 35.94 -5.24 -37.04
N ARG A 9 36.35 -5.28 -35.76
CA ARG A 9 37.76 -5.27 -35.37
C ARG A 9 38.11 -6.64 -34.78
N THR A 10 38.91 -7.36 -35.56
CA THR A 10 39.52 -8.65 -35.26
C THR A 10 40.87 -8.42 -34.58
N LEU A 11 41.20 -9.21 -33.54
CA LEU A 11 42.31 -10.17 -33.52
C LEU A 11 42.86 -10.41 -32.12
N ALA A 12 42.93 -11.71 -31.83
CA ALA A 12 43.64 -12.32 -30.73
C ALA A 12 45.15 -12.11 -30.84
N GLY A 13 45.80 -11.92 -29.69
CA GLY A 13 47.24 -12.09 -29.51
C GLY A 13 47.49 -13.17 -28.46
N LEU A 14 48.01 -14.31 -28.90
CA LEU A 14 48.64 -15.34 -28.06
C LEU A 14 50.07 -14.89 -27.74
N GLY A 15 50.44 -14.92 -26.46
CA GLY A 15 51.82 -14.75 -25.99
C GLY A 15 52.01 -15.53 -24.69
N ALA A 16 52.64 -16.69 -24.78
CA ALA A 16 53.04 -17.50 -23.63
C ALA A 16 54.45 -17.09 -23.16
N SER A 17 54.68 -17.00 -21.84
CA SER A 17 55.79 -17.71 -21.16
C SER A 17 55.93 -17.34 -19.67
N ALA A 18 56.30 -18.38 -18.92
CA ALA A 18 56.38 -18.56 -17.48
C ALA A 18 57.22 -17.57 -16.65
N LEU A 19 56.88 -17.46 -15.35
CA LEU A 19 57.82 -17.52 -14.22
C LEU A 19 57.03 -17.74 -12.90
N MET A 20 57.52 -18.66 -12.06
CA MET A 20 56.95 -19.03 -10.77
C MET A 20 57.06 -17.91 -9.73
N ALA A 21 56.01 -17.69 -8.94
CA ALA A 21 56.10 -17.13 -7.61
C ALA A 21 55.00 -17.72 -6.71
N SER A 22 55.43 -18.54 -5.76
CA SER A 22 54.64 -19.12 -4.69
C SER A 22 54.21 -18.05 -3.69
N THR A 23 52.92 -17.73 -3.69
CA THR A 23 52.28 -16.96 -2.61
C THR A 23 51.21 -17.81 -1.94
N LEU A 24 51.39 -18.12 -0.66
CA LEU A 24 50.36 -18.68 0.20
C LEU A 24 49.15 -17.73 0.20
N ALA A 25 48.10 -18.10 -0.52
CA ALA A 25 46.79 -17.45 -0.36
C ALA A 25 46.17 -17.98 0.93
N VAL A 26 46.34 -17.25 2.03
CA VAL A 26 45.56 -17.43 3.25
C VAL A 26 44.10 -17.23 2.87
N GLY A 27 43.34 -18.32 2.85
CA GLY A 27 41.91 -18.30 2.61
C GLY A 27 41.21 -17.53 3.71
N PHE A 28 40.94 -16.25 3.49
CA PHE A 28 39.91 -15.54 4.24
C PHE A 28 38.56 -16.04 3.74
N GLY A 29 38.01 -17.03 4.45
CA GLY A 29 36.61 -17.36 4.35
C GLY A 29 35.81 -16.11 4.75
N VAL A 30 35.40 -15.32 3.76
CA VAL A 30 34.33 -14.36 3.94
C VAL A 30 33.09 -15.19 4.21
N SER A 31 32.75 -15.38 5.48
CA SER A 31 31.41 -15.78 5.86
C SER A 31 30.50 -14.63 5.46
N ALA A 32 29.95 -14.71 4.25
CA ALA A 32 28.77 -13.94 3.90
C ALA A 32 27.70 -14.37 4.91
N GLN A 33 27.52 -13.58 5.98
CA GLN A 33 26.35 -13.73 6.82
C GLN A 33 25.15 -13.59 5.88
N PRO A 34 24.24 -14.58 5.83
CA PRO A 34 23.05 -14.42 5.04
C PRO A 34 22.37 -13.15 5.54
N ALA A 35 22.15 -12.19 4.64
CA ALA A 35 21.24 -11.09 4.90
C ALA A 35 19.99 -11.71 5.51
N ALA A 36 19.58 -11.22 6.68
CA ALA A 36 18.47 -11.81 7.42
C ALA A 36 17.29 -11.97 6.47
N ALA A 37 16.98 -13.22 6.14
CA ALA A 37 15.92 -13.51 5.19
C ALA A 37 14.60 -13.20 5.90
N ASP A 38 13.74 -12.39 5.27
CA ASP A 38 12.41 -12.05 5.77
C ASP A 38 11.74 -13.28 6.38
N ARG A 39 11.11 -13.13 7.55
CA ARG A 39 10.41 -14.24 8.17
C ARG A 39 9.20 -14.60 7.31
N ALA A 40 9.28 -15.72 6.59
CA ALA A 40 8.14 -16.22 5.84
C ALA A 40 7.00 -16.70 6.76
N CYS A 41 5.78 -16.24 6.48
CA CYS A 41 4.57 -16.65 7.18
C CYS A 41 3.57 -17.31 6.22
N SER A 42 3.24 -18.57 6.49
CA SER A 42 2.26 -19.35 5.70
C SER A 42 1.22 -20.05 6.58
N GLY A 43 0.98 -19.52 7.78
CA GLY A 43 0.05 -20.06 8.76
C GLY A 43 -0.29 -19.02 9.82
N THR A 44 -0.59 -19.46 11.04
CA THR A 44 -0.96 -18.56 12.13
C THR A 44 0.22 -18.31 13.07
N LEU A 45 0.48 -17.04 13.36
CA LEU A 45 1.33 -16.60 14.46
C LEU A 45 0.46 -15.95 15.52
N SER A 46 0.69 -16.28 16.79
CA SER A 46 -0.11 -15.77 17.91
C SER A 46 0.78 -15.33 19.06
N LYS A 47 0.50 -14.16 19.64
CA LYS A 47 1.13 -13.64 20.87
C LYS A 47 2.66 -13.73 20.87
N THR A 48 3.27 -13.43 19.74
CA THR A 48 4.73 -13.54 19.55
C THR A 48 5.30 -12.26 18.95
N VAL A 49 6.62 -12.16 18.96
CA VAL A 49 7.37 -11.05 18.36
C VAL A 49 8.18 -11.59 17.18
N VAL A 50 8.05 -10.94 16.04
CA VAL A 50 8.91 -11.12 14.87
C VAL A 50 9.91 -9.96 14.91
N ASN A 51 11.17 -10.26 15.17
CA ASN A 51 12.24 -9.27 15.39
C ASN A 51 12.75 -8.62 14.10
N ASP A 52 12.15 -8.92 12.97
CA ASP A 52 12.56 -8.50 11.63
C ASP A 52 11.33 -8.29 10.75
N ASP A 53 11.54 -8.14 9.44
CA ASP A 53 10.52 -8.12 8.41
C ASP A 53 9.76 -9.45 8.32
N LEU A 54 8.48 -9.36 7.96
CA LEU A 54 7.59 -10.49 7.74
C LEU A 54 7.16 -10.55 6.27
N TYR A 55 7.37 -11.69 5.63
CA TYR A 55 6.94 -11.93 4.26
C TYR A 55 5.81 -12.96 4.21
N VAL A 56 4.71 -12.67 3.52
CA VAL A 56 3.65 -13.65 3.23
C VAL A 56 3.83 -14.16 1.79
N PRO A 57 4.27 -15.42 1.60
CA PRO A 57 4.58 -15.93 0.26
C PRO A 57 3.38 -16.00 -0.67
N ALA A 58 3.65 -16.06 -1.98
CA ALA A 58 2.62 -16.06 -3.00
C ALA A 58 1.58 -17.17 -2.79
N GLY A 59 0.30 -16.81 -2.88
CA GLY A 59 -0.84 -17.71 -2.68
C GLY A 59 -1.01 -18.26 -1.25
N LYS A 60 -0.11 -17.94 -0.32
CA LYS A 60 -0.20 -18.39 1.07
C LYS A 60 -1.06 -17.45 1.90
N SER A 61 -1.55 -17.95 3.02
CA SER A 61 -2.30 -17.17 4.00
C SER A 61 -1.49 -17.07 5.28
N CYS A 62 -1.43 -15.88 5.86
CA CYS A 62 -0.82 -15.61 7.14
C CYS A 62 -1.84 -14.93 8.07
N THR A 63 -1.97 -15.45 9.28
CA THR A 63 -2.82 -14.86 10.33
C THR A 63 -1.93 -14.41 11.49
N LEU A 64 -2.04 -13.13 11.86
CA LEU A 64 -1.31 -12.50 12.96
C LEU A 64 -2.28 -12.15 14.08
N ASN A 65 -2.28 -12.93 15.17
CA ASN A 65 -3.13 -12.70 16.33
C ASN A 65 -2.31 -12.13 17.49
N TYR A 66 -2.47 -10.85 17.78
CA TYR A 66 -1.69 -10.16 18.82
C TYR A 66 -0.17 -10.31 18.63
N VAL A 67 0.30 -10.25 17.38
CA VAL A 67 1.72 -10.35 17.03
C VAL A 67 2.33 -8.95 16.94
N THR A 68 3.58 -8.81 17.39
CA THR A 68 4.39 -7.61 17.11
C THR A 68 5.41 -7.93 16.03
N VAL A 69 5.36 -7.22 14.91
CA VAL A 69 6.40 -7.23 13.87
C VAL A 69 7.26 -5.98 14.04
N LYS A 70 8.57 -6.15 14.21
CA LYS A 70 9.52 -5.06 14.40
C LYS A 70 9.92 -4.39 13.09
N GLY A 71 9.82 -5.12 11.98
CA GLY A 71 10.03 -4.59 10.64
C GLY A 71 8.75 -4.29 9.87
N ASP A 72 8.86 -4.39 8.56
CA ASP A 72 7.80 -4.26 7.56
C ASP A 72 7.05 -5.60 7.36
N VAL A 73 5.87 -5.53 6.76
CA VAL A 73 5.13 -6.71 6.28
C VAL A 73 4.92 -6.61 4.78
N LYS A 74 5.45 -7.58 4.04
CA LYS A 74 5.28 -7.69 2.59
C LYS A 74 4.34 -8.84 2.23
N VAL A 75 3.27 -8.53 1.49
CA VAL A 75 2.25 -9.51 1.09
C VAL A 75 2.32 -9.74 -0.41
N ALA A 76 2.71 -10.96 -0.81
CA ALA A 76 2.93 -11.30 -2.20
C ALA A 76 1.64 -11.52 -3.01
N ARG A 77 1.81 -11.74 -4.32
CA ARG A 77 0.72 -12.02 -5.25
C ARG A 77 -0.15 -13.18 -4.78
N GLY A 78 -1.47 -13.00 -4.83
CA GLY A 78 -2.46 -14.00 -4.44
C GLY A 78 -2.47 -14.35 -2.95
N ALA A 79 -1.57 -13.77 -2.15
CA ALA A 79 -1.44 -14.07 -0.74
C ALA A 79 -2.56 -13.42 0.07
N THR A 80 -2.69 -13.83 1.33
CA THR A 80 -3.67 -13.29 2.26
C THR A 80 -3.02 -12.96 3.60
N LEU A 81 -3.22 -11.74 4.06
CA LEU A 81 -2.82 -11.31 5.40
C LEU A 81 -4.07 -11.02 6.22
N GLN A 82 -4.18 -11.65 7.38
CA GLN A 82 -5.20 -11.36 8.37
C GLN A 82 -4.52 -10.92 9.67
N THR A 83 -4.90 -9.77 10.22
CA THR A 83 -4.42 -9.32 11.53
C THR A 83 -5.60 -9.13 12.48
N ALA A 84 -5.41 -9.54 13.73
CA ALA A 84 -6.34 -9.34 14.82
C ALA A 84 -5.56 -8.91 16.06
N GLY A 85 -5.61 -7.62 16.39
CA GLY A 85 -4.72 -7.04 17.39
C GLY A 85 -3.29 -6.88 16.87
N GLY A 86 -2.37 -6.54 17.78
CA GLY A 86 -0.94 -6.49 17.48
C GLY A 86 -0.44 -5.19 16.86
N ARG A 87 0.85 -5.18 16.53
CA ARG A 87 1.57 -4.00 16.02
C ARG A 87 2.53 -4.40 14.91
N VAL A 88 2.52 -3.65 13.81
CA VAL A 88 3.60 -3.62 12.83
C VAL A 88 4.32 -2.29 13.04
N THR A 89 5.64 -2.33 13.27
CA THR A 89 6.39 -1.09 13.58
C THR A 89 6.70 -0.32 12.31
N GLY A 90 6.98 -1.01 11.20
CA GLY A 90 7.15 -0.42 9.89
C GLY A 90 5.83 -0.31 9.10
N ASN A 91 5.92 -0.61 7.82
CA ASN A 91 4.88 -0.51 6.81
C ASN A 91 4.22 -1.86 6.52
N ILE A 92 3.06 -1.82 5.89
CA ILE A 92 2.47 -2.99 5.21
C ILE A 92 2.39 -2.67 3.72
N GLN A 93 3.10 -3.46 2.91
CA GLN A 93 3.17 -3.30 1.47
C GLN A 93 2.65 -4.55 0.76
N ALA A 94 1.81 -4.35 -0.24
CA ALA A 94 1.25 -5.46 -0.99
C ALA A 94 1.10 -5.15 -2.48
N GLU A 95 1.47 -6.14 -3.29
CA GLU A 95 1.23 -6.10 -4.73
C GLU A 95 0.48 -7.36 -5.16
N ARG A 96 -0.67 -7.18 -5.84
CA ARG A 96 -1.49 -8.27 -6.40
C ARG A 96 -1.93 -9.31 -5.37
N GLN A 97 -1.99 -8.97 -4.09
CA GLN A 97 -2.45 -9.87 -3.04
C GLN A 97 -3.95 -10.17 -3.20
N ARG A 98 -4.41 -11.30 -2.69
CA ARG A 98 -5.85 -11.67 -2.75
C ARG A 98 -6.68 -10.88 -1.74
N LEU A 99 -6.20 -10.81 -0.49
CA LEU A 99 -6.95 -10.22 0.61
C LEU A 99 -6.00 -9.68 1.69
N ILE A 100 -6.30 -8.48 2.19
CA ILE A 100 -5.81 -7.99 3.49
C ILE A 100 -7.01 -7.70 4.37
N ARG A 101 -7.06 -8.28 5.56
CA ARG A 101 -8.07 -7.99 6.58
C ARG A 101 -7.39 -7.65 7.89
N MET A 102 -7.57 -6.43 8.36
CA MET A 102 -6.95 -5.96 9.60
C MET A 102 -8.02 -5.53 10.60
N THR A 103 -7.92 -6.00 11.83
CA THR A 103 -8.81 -5.62 12.93
C THR A 103 -8.01 -5.26 14.17
N ALA A 104 -8.25 -4.08 14.75
CA ALA A 104 -7.62 -3.65 16.00
C ALA A 104 -6.08 -3.64 15.97
N THR A 105 -5.47 -3.42 14.81
CA THR A 105 -4.01 -3.46 14.61
C THR A 105 -3.45 -2.04 14.46
N THR A 106 -2.24 -1.81 14.99
CA THR A 106 -1.49 -0.58 14.76
C THR A 106 -0.37 -0.84 13.75
N VAL A 107 -0.24 0.02 12.74
CA VAL A 107 0.91 0.06 11.82
C VAL A 107 1.62 1.39 12.06
N GLY A 108 2.93 1.35 12.30
CA GLY A 108 3.72 2.54 12.61
C GLY A 108 3.91 3.45 11.40
N GLY A 109 4.02 2.87 10.21
CA GLY A 109 4.09 3.61 8.95
C GLY A 109 2.81 3.48 8.12
N ASP A 110 3.01 3.15 6.84
CA ASP A 110 1.99 3.18 5.80
C ASP A 110 1.33 1.82 5.55
N LEU A 111 0.13 1.86 4.99
CA LEU A 111 -0.49 0.73 4.29
C LEU A 111 -0.55 1.06 2.79
N GLN A 112 0.31 0.42 2.00
CA GLN A 112 0.41 0.66 0.55
C GLN A 112 0.07 -0.58 -0.25
N VAL A 113 -0.94 -0.48 -1.12
CA VAL A 113 -1.47 -1.62 -1.87
C VAL A 113 -1.66 -1.26 -3.34
N LYS A 114 -1.04 -2.08 -4.23
CA LYS A 114 -1.12 -1.92 -5.68
C LYS A 114 -1.62 -3.17 -6.37
N TYR A 115 -2.49 -3.02 -7.38
CA TYR A 115 -3.02 -4.15 -8.17
C TYR A 115 -3.75 -5.21 -7.34
N GLY A 116 -4.08 -4.90 -6.10
CA GLY A 116 -4.49 -5.85 -5.08
C GLY A 116 -5.96 -6.22 -5.17
N GLY A 117 -6.34 -7.31 -4.49
CA GLY A 117 -7.72 -7.73 -4.32
C GLY A 117 -8.46 -6.88 -3.30
N THR A 118 -9.03 -7.50 -2.28
CA THR A 118 -9.80 -6.78 -1.25
C THR A 118 -8.90 -6.35 -0.10
N VAL A 119 -9.13 -5.13 0.42
CA VAL A 119 -8.56 -4.65 1.68
C VAL A 119 -9.69 -4.20 2.59
N THR A 120 -9.72 -4.73 3.81
CA THR A 120 -10.68 -4.33 4.84
C THR A 120 -9.96 -4.01 6.13
N THR A 121 -10.14 -2.80 6.65
CA THR A 121 -9.57 -2.37 7.93
C THR A 121 -10.68 -1.95 8.88
N ALA A 122 -10.60 -2.41 10.13
CA ALA A 122 -11.54 -2.08 11.18
C ALA A 122 -10.81 -1.79 12.49
N ARG A 123 -11.03 -0.62 13.11
CA ARG A 123 -10.32 -0.19 14.33
C ARG A 123 -8.80 -0.18 14.16
N VAL A 124 -8.32 0.21 12.98
CA VAL A 124 -6.88 0.26 12.65
C VAL A 124 -6.34 1.67 12.86
N THR A 125 -5.11 1.75 13.37
CA THR A 125 -4.32 2.98 13.43
C THR A 125 -3.13 2.84 12.49
N LEU A 126 -2.98 3.77 11.56
CA LEU A 126 -1.81 3.92 10.70
C LEU A 126 -1.09 5.20 11.11
N GLY A 127 0.23 5.13 11.33
CA GLY A 127 1.02 6.31 11.64
C GLY A 127 1.25 7.20 10.42
N GLY A 128 1.31 6.61 9.22
CA GLY A 128 1.41 7.33 7.96
C GLY A 128 0.12 7.26 7.14
N ASP A 129 0.26 6.95 5.85
CA ASP A 129 -0.77 6.98 4.82
C ASP A 129 -1.49 5.64 4.63
N ALA A 130 -2.70 5.70 4.07
CA ALA A 130 -3.35 4.56 3.44
C ALA A 130 -3.45 4.82 1.92
N GLN A 131 -2.78 4.00 1.12
CA GLN A 131 -2.68 4.17 -0.33
C GLN A 131 -3.19 2.92 -1.08
N PHE A 132 -4.17 3.12 -1.96
CA PHE A 132 -4.78 2.07 -2.77
C PHE A 132 -4.77 2.45 -4.25
N THR A 133 -4.03 1.70 -5.06
CA THR A 133 -3.86 2.01 -6.50
C THR A 133 -4.19 0.80 -7.36
N GLU A 134 -5.02 1.03 -8.38
CA GLU A 134 -5.35 0.01 -9.40
C GLU A 134 -5.89 -1.29 -8.78
N MET A 135 -6.77 -1.15 -7.79
CA MET A 135 -7.37 -2.27 -7.08
C MET A 135 -8.28 -3.10 -8.00
N SER A 136 -8.31 -4.40 -7.75
CA SER A 136 -9.21 -5.38 -8.37
C SER A 136 -10.37 -5.80 -7.45
N GLY A 137 -10.27 -5.50 -6.15
CA GLY A 137 -11.32 -5.70 -5.14
C GLY A 137 -11.76 -4.39 -4.47
N THR A 138 -12.42 -4.52 -3.32
CA THR A 138 -12.89 -3.38 -2.52
C THR A 138 -11.80 -2.92 -1.55
N ALA A 139 -11.57 -1.61 -1.44
CA ALA A 139 -10.84 -1.03 -0.32
C ALA A 139 -11.84 -0.42 0.68
N SER A 140 -11.81 -0.86 1.93
CA SER A 140 -12.74 -0.37 2.96
C SER A 140 -12.01 -0.12 4.27
N MET A 141 -12.20 1.06 4.84
CA MET A 141 -11.75 1.41 6.18
C MET A 141 -12.93 1.86 7.03
N SER A 142 -13.05 1.31 8.23
CA SER A 142 -14.12 1.65 9.16
C SER A 142 -13.58 1.77 10.58
N TRP A 143 -13.85 2.89 11.26
CA TRP A 143 -13.41 3.13 12.63
C TRP A 143 -11.88 3.10 12.72
N GLY A 144 -11.19 4.23 12.78
CA GLY A 144 -9.73 4.20 12.82
C GLY A 144 -9.07 5.56 12.77
N ARG A 145 -7.75 5.55 12.77
CA ARG A 145 -6.90 6.73 12.64
C ARG A 145 -5.88 6.55 11.53
N ILE A 146 -5.65 7.61 10.78
CA ILE A 146 -4.60 7.74 9.77
C ILE A 146 -3.85 9.02 10.11
N GLY A 147 -2.56 8.91 10.43
CA GLY A 147 -1.71 10.06 10.75
C GLY A 147 -1.35 10.91 9.54
N GLY A 148 -1.39 10.31 8.34
CA GLY A 148 -1.25 10.99 7.06
C GLY A 148 -2.57 11.06 6.29
N ASN A 149 -2.51 10.68 5.03
CA ASN A 149 -3.56 10.81 4.02
C ASN A 149 -4.24 9.46 3.73
N TYR A 150 -5.49 9.54 3.26
CA TYR A 150 -6.16 8.42 2.60
C TYR A 150 -6.24 8.69 1.10
N GLN A 151 -5.50 7.92 0.30
CA GLN A 151 -5.47 8.06 -1.16
C GLN A 151 -5.94 6.78 -1.85
N ALA A 152 -6.99 6.89 -2.65
CA ALA A 152 -7.49 5.79 -3.48
C ALA A 152 -7.60 6.25 -4.94
N GLU A 153 -6.89 5.58 -5.85
CA GLU A 153 -6.87 5.96 -7.26
C GLU A 153 -6.98 4.81 -8.28
N LYS A 154 -7.42 5.18 -9.49
CA LYS A 154 -7.32 4.36 -10.72
C LYS A 154 -8.00 3.00 -10.64
N SER A 155 -9.17 2.93 -10.01
CA SER A 155 -9.93 1.67 -9.90
C SER A 155 -11.36 1.85 -10.41
N PRO A 156 -11.55 2.16 -11.71
CA PRO A 156 -12.80 2.68 -12.28
C PRO A 156 -13.99 1.72 -12.20
N ALA A 157 -13.74 0.42 -11.99
CA ALA A 157 -14.76 -0.62 -11.85
C ALA A 157 -14.97 -1.08 -10.39
N LYS A 158 -14.29 -0.46 -9.42
CA LYS A 158 -14.25 -0.94 -8.02
C LYS A 158 -14.83 0.06 -7.04
N ARG A 159 -14.88 -0.38 -5.79
CA ARG A 159 -15.52 0.31 -4.67
C ARG A 159 -14.47 0.72 -3.66
N VAL A 160 -14.59 1.94 -3.15
CA VAL A 160 -13.82 2.43 -2.00
C VAL A 160 -14.75 2.99 -0.95
N LEU A 161 -14.48 2.66 0.31
CA LEU A 161 -15.24 3.12 1.46
C LEU A 161 -14.29 3.60 2.56
N ILE A 162 -14.52 4.80 3.07
CA ILE A 162 -13.91 5.26 4.31
C ILE A 162 -15.00 5.83 5.21
N ARG A 163 -15.15 5.22 6.39
CA ARG A 163 -16.23 5.54 7.31
C ARG A 163 -15.77 5.66 8.74
N ALA A 164 -16.28 6.65 9.47
CA ALA A 164 -16.05 6.81 10.89
C ALA A 164 -14.55 6.82 11.27
N ALA A 165 -13.72 7.35 10.39
CA ALA A 165 -12.28 7.46 10.60
C ALA A 165 -11.90 8.90 10.95
N ARG A 166 -10.78 9.05 11.65
CA ARG A 166 -10.05 10.30 11.73
C ARG A 166 -8.85 10.23 10.79
N VAL A 167 -8.71 11.21 9.93
CA VAL A 167 -7.60 11.36 9.00
C VAL A 167 -6.97 12.71 9.31
N ASP A 168 -5.71 12.72 9.73
CA ASP A 168 -5.05 13.98 10.10
C ASP A 168 -4.67 14.79 8.85
N GLY A 169 -4.40 14.14 7.71
CA GLY A 169 -4.22 14.77 6.39
C GLY A 169 -5.50 14.82 5.53
N ASP A 170 -5.34 14.57 4.23
CA ASP A 170 -6.39 14.63 3.21
C ASP A 170 -7.07 13.27 2.96
N ILE A 171 -8.30 13.31 2.45
CA ILE A 171 -8.93 12.16 1.78
C ILE A 171 -9.04 12.47 0.28
N GLN A 172 -8.38 11.67 -0.55
CA GLN A 172 -8.47 11.75 -2.01
C GLN A 172 -9.03 10.46 -2.60
N VAL A 173 -10.12 10.58 -3.37
CA VAL A 173 -10.70 9.48 -4.15
C VAL A 173 -10.81 9.88 -5.62
N LYS A 174 -10.00 9.24 -6.46
CA LYS A 174 -9.86 9.57 -7.87
C LYS A 174 -10.08 8.37 -8.78
N GLU A 175 -10.84 8.54 -9.86
CA GLU A 175 -11.01 7.51 -10.90
C GLU A 175 -11.52 6.15 -10.36
N TYR A 176 -12.45 6.18 -9.40
CA TYR A 176 -13.13 5.00 -8.87
C TYR A 176 -14.50 4.78 -9.50
N GLY A 177 -15.01 3.55 -9.39
CA GLY A 177 -16.38 3.24 -9.75
C GLY A 177 -17.34 3.82 -8.72
N ILE A 178 -17.32 3.25 -7.51
CA ILE A 178 -18.19 3.65 -6.40
C ILE A 178 -17.33 4.17 -5.26
N ALA A 179 -17.71 5.30 -4.68
CA ALA A 179 -17.06 5.88 -3.51
C ALA A 179 -18.07 6.21 -2.42
N ALA A 180 -17.77 5.83 -1.18
CA ALA A 180 -18.51 6.24 0.01
C ALA A 180 -17.55 6.83 1.04
N VAL A 181 -17.63 8.14 1.26
CA VAL A 181 -16.80 8.90 2.20
C VAL A 181 -17.74 9.48 3.25
N GLY A 182 -17.84 8.83 4.41
CA GLY A 182 -18.91 9.15 5.36
C GLY A 182 -18.49 9.20 6.82
N ARG A 183 -18.98 10.18 7.58
CA ARG A 183 -18.77 10.30 9.03
C ARG A 183 -17.29 10.40 9.44
N ASN A 184 -16.44 11.00 8.61
CA ASN A 184 -15.02 11.15 8.92
C ASN A 184 -14.72 12.52 9.56
N THR A 185 -13.66 12.59 10.36
CA THR A 185 -13.00 13.85 10.74
C THR A 185 -11.71 13.97 9.95
N VAL A 186 -11.52 15.06 9.23
CA VAL A 186 -10.42 15.25 8.27
C VAL A 186 -9.73 16.57 8.58
N GLY A 187 -8.43 16.52 8.89
CA GLY A 187 -7.63 17.72 9.17
C GLY A 187 -7.28 18.53 7.92
N GLY A 188 -7.19 17.84 6.77
CA GLY A 188 -7.04 18.46 5.46
C GLY A 188 -8.36 18.61 4.71
N ASN A 189 -8.29 18.31 3.41
CA ASN A 189 -9.36 18.40 2.43
C ASN A 189 -9.98 17.04 2.15
N VAL A 190 -11.16 17.06 1.54
CA VAL A 190 -11.76 15.89 0.90
C VAL A 190 -11.93 16.17 -0.59
N GLN A 191 -11.25 15.39 -1.42
CA GLN A 191 -11.19 15.55 -2.86
C GLN A 191 -11.76 14.32 -3.57
N ILE A 192 -12.86 14.50 -4.29
CA ILE A 192 -13.58 13.43 -5.01
C ILE A 192 -13.57 13.76 -6.50
N GLU A 193 -12.74 13.05 -7.29
CA GLU A 193 -12.46 13.44 -8.67
C GLU A 193 -12.62 12.31 -9.69
N LYS A 194 -13.17 12.63 -10.87
CA LYS A 194 -13.15 11.73 -12.05
C LYS A 194 -13.78 10.35 -11.83
N ASN A 195 -14.67 10.21 -10.83
CA ASN A 195 -15.28 8.94 -10.50
C ASN A 195 -16.47 8.63 -11.43
N ARG A 196 -16.69 7.34 -11.72
CA ARG A 196 -17.51 6.88 -12.86
C ARG A 196 -18.94 6.44 -12.52
N SER A 197 -19.23 6.14 -11.25
CA SER A 197 -20.54 5.64 -10.80
C SER A 197 -20.97 6.33 -9.51
N SER A 198 -21.75 5.65 -8.65
CA SER A 198 -22.37 6.21 -7.45
C SER A 198 -21.35 6.77 -6.45
N LEU A 199 -21.55 8.03 -6.06
CA LEU A 199 -20.73 8.72 -5.07
C LEU A 199 -21.60 9.18 -3.91
N TYR A 200 -21.15 8.89 -2.70
CA TYR A 200 -21.83 9.26 -1.48
C TYR A 200 -20.86 9.93 -0.51
N VAL A 201 -21.14 11.18 -0.16
CA VAL A 201 -20.32 12.00 0.73
C VAL A 201 -21.22 12.58 1.81
N GLU A 202 -21.15 12.05 3.03
CA GLU A 202 -22.09 12.41 4.10
C GLU A 202 -21.44 12.58 5.47
N GLY A 203 -21.92 13.53 6.26
CA GLY A 203 -21.60 13.62 7.68
C GLY A 203 -20.13 13.83 8.00
N ASN A 204 -19.32 14.34 7.07
CA ASN A 204 -17.90 14.57 7.31
C ASN A 204 -17.68 15.93 8.00
N ARG A 205 -16.73 15.99 8.94
CA ARG A 205 -16.20 17.23 9.51
C ARG A 205 -14.80 17.43 8.95
N ILE A 206 -14.63 18.45 8.12
CA ILE A 206 -13.44 18.69 7.32
C ILE A 206 -12.93 20.07 7.70
N ASP A 207 -11.68 20.15 8.15
CA ASP A 207 -11.09 21.44 8.53
C ASP A 207 -10.72 22.24 7.25
N GLY A 208 -10.33 21.56 6.17
CA GLY A 208 -10.13 22.11 4.82
C GLY A 208 -11.39 22.15 3.95
N ALA A 209 -11.20 22.05 2.63
CA ALA A 209 -12.25 22.14 1.63
C ALA A 209 -12.86 20.78 1.26
N LEU A 210 -14.14 20.77 0.89
CA LEU A 210 -14.79 19.64 0.22
C LEU A 210 -14.90 19.93 -1.28
N GLN A 211 -14.09 19.25 -2.09
CA GLN A 211 -13.97 19.50 -3.53
C GLN A 211 -14.42 18.29 -4.35
N CYS A 212 -15.32 18.53 -5.30
CA CYS A 212 -15.78 17.48 -6.22
C CYS A 212 -15.73 17.96 -7.66
N LYS A 213 -14.87 17.32 -8.46
CA LYS A 213 -14.55 17.75 -9.83
C LYS A 213 -14.62 16.60 -10.81
N GLU A 214 -15.15 16.86 -11.99
CA GLU A 214 -15.13 15.92 -13.13
C GLU A 214 -15.73 14.52 -12.84
N ASN A 215 -16.55 14.37 -11.80
CA ASN A 215 -17.25 13.11 -11.57
C ASN A 215 -18.38 12.95 -12.59
N ARG A 216 -18.61 11.73 -13.07
CA ARG A 216 -19.70 11.45 -14.02
C ARG A 216 -21.07 11.83 -13.47
N TYR A 217 -21.28 11.58 -12.18
CA TYR A 217 -22.50 11.93 -11.47
C TYR A 217 -22.20 12.85 -10.29
N VAL A 218 -23.12 13.77 -10.01
CA VAL A 218 -23.05 14.65 -8.84
C VAL A 218 -23.10 13.78 -7.57
N PRO A 219 -22.15 13.94 -6.63
CA PRO A 219 -22.18 13.17 -5.39
C PRO A 219 -23.44 13.45 -4.58
N LYS A 220 -23.99 12.40 -3.96
CA LYS A 220 -25.16 12.47 -3.08
C LYS A 220 -24.71 12.51 -1.62
N GLY A 221 -25.58 12.99 -0.73
CA GLY A 221 -25.34 13.02 0.71
C GLY A 221 -25.74 14.36 1.33
N GLY A 222 -25.24 14.63 2.52
CA GLY A 222 -25.53 15.85 3.27
C GLY A 222 -24.81 15.86 4.62
N ASN A 223 -25.04 16.90 5.42
CA ASN A 223 -24.45 17.08 6.75
C ASN A 223 -22.92 17.15 6.74
N ASN A 224 -22.31 17.60 5.64
CA ASN A 224 -20.88 17.86 5.61
C ASN A 224 -20.59 19.25 6.16
N ILE A 225 -19.58 19.38 7.01
CA ILE A 225 -19.05 20.64 7.53
C ILE A 225 -17.65 20.77 6.95
N ALA A 226 -17.40 21.85 6.22
CA ALA A 226 -16.13 22.14 5.56
C ALA A 226 -15.94 23.66 5.49
N SER A 227 -14.69 24.13 5.35
CA SER A 227 -14.40 25.56 5.16
C SER A 227 -14.98 26.10 3.85
N SER A 228 -14.96 25.29 2.78
CA SER A 228 -15.63 25.54 1.51
C SER A 228 -16.20 24.25 0.93
N LYS A 229 -17.19 24.38 0.05
CA LYS A 229 -17.77 23.27 -0.73
C LYS A 229 -17.80 23.65 -2.19
N GLU A 230 -17.04 22.92 -3.01
CA GLU A 230 -16.70 23.33 -4.36
C GLU A 230 -17.17 22.35 -5.44
N GLY A 231 -17.37 22.89 -6.64
CA GLY A 231 -17.76 22.12 -7.82
C GLY A 231 -19.09 21.40 -7.62
N GLN A 232 -19.08 20.09 -7.84
CA GLN A 232 -20.28 19.25 -7.74
C GLN A 232 -20.76 19.06 -6.30
N CYS A 233 -19.93 19.36 -5.30
CA CYS A 233 -20.27 19.20 -3.88
C CYS A 233 -20.79 20.46 -3.20
N ARG A 234 -21.01 21.56 -3.95
CA ARG A 234 -21.49 22.85 -3.42
C ARG A 234 -22.82 22.80 -2.65
N ARG A 235 -23.59 21.71 -2.77
CA ARG A 235 -24.90 21.51 -2.13
C ARG A 235 -24.91 20.47 -0.99
N LEU A 236 -23.76 19.86 -0.65
CA LEU A 236 -23.65 18.77 0.34
C LEU A 236 -23.42 19.24 1.77
#